data_AF-A0A6L9W755-F1
#
_entry.id   AF-A0A6L9W755-F1
#
_cell.length_a   1.000
_cell.length_b   1.000
_cell.length_c   1.000
_cell.angle_alpha   90.00
_cell.angle_beta   90.00
_cell.angle_gamma   90.00
#
_symmetry.space_group_name_H-M   'P 1'
#
loop_
_entity.id
_entity.type
_entity.pdbx_description
1 polymer ?
#
loop_
_entity_poly.entity_id
_entity_poly.type
_entity_poly.pdbx_seq_one_letter_code
_entity_poly.pdbx_strand_id
1 'polypeptide(L)'
;MDELTSAGPALEAVRLDRGLVQAALAKEAGLSQAALSKAEADQVPLTGERLLQVARVLECAPELLAHRAGSSLAPTACVFHRKRANTTVGQAKQARARLTLARVHAEALLDLVATAPSTLPREAPTPDEYVTPEEIATSVRRTLGLGAGPINDLVGGLNRPGKSGDSAVCDPGRCQGRLLSV
;
A
#
# COMPACT_ATOMS: atom_id res chain seq x y z
N MET A 1 -28.77 8.40 6.50
CA MET A 1 -27.87 8.74 5.38
C MET A 1 -26.72 9.47 6.00
N ASP A 2 -25.54 8.85 6.08
CA ASP A 2 -24.36 9.52 6.64
C ASP A 2 -24.03 10.74 5.78
N GLU A 3 -23.80 11.87 6.44
CA GLU A 3 -23.43 13.11 5.77
C GLU A 3 -22.00 13.00 5.25
N LEU A 4 -21.87 12.87 3.93
CA LEU A 4 -20.59 12.68 3.28
C LEU A 4 -19.70 13.90 3.53
N THR A 5 -18.54 13.65 4.14
CA THR A 5 -17.63 14.67 4.64
C THR A 5 -16.27 14.49 3.98
N SER A 6 -15.70 15.55 3.44
CA SER A 6 -14.39 15.47 2.78
C SER A 6 -13.28 15.04 3.74
N ALA A 7 -12.35 14.23 3.24
CA ALA A 7 -11.04 14.00 3.81
C ALA A 7 -10.00 14.90 3.12
N GLY A 8 -9.29 15.70 3.89
CA GLY A 8 -8.28 16.64 3.41
C GLY A 8 -7.19 16.01 2.55
N PRO A 9 -6.57 14.88 2.98
CA PRO A 9 -5.56 14.17 2.19
C PRO A 9 -6.09 13.66 0.85
N ALA A 10 -7.34 13.20 0.79
CA ALA A 10 -7.95 12.75 -0.46
C ALA A 10 -8.21 13.92 -1.41
N LEU A 11 -8.70 15.04 -0.86
CA LEU A 11 -8.91 16.27 -1.62
C LEU A 11 -7.60 16.82 -2.20
N GLU A 12 -6.53 16.87 -1.40
CA GLU A 12 -5.20 17.28 -1.88
C GLU A 12 -4.69 16.31 -2.95
N ALA A 13 -4.81 15.00 -2.75
CA ALA A 13 -4.35 13.99 -3.71
C ALA A 13 -5.06 14.13 -5.06
N VAL A 14 -6.39 14.20 -5.09
CA VAL A 14 -7.13 14.36 -6.34
C VAL A 14 -6.76 15.68 -7.01
N ARG A 15 -6.66 16.79 -6.27
CA ARG A 15 -6.25 18.09 -6.83
C ARG A 15 -4.87 18.03 -7.47
N LEU A 16 -3.89 17.46 -6.77
CA LEU A 16 -2.51 17.36 -7.24
C LEU A 16 -2.36 16.43 -8.44
N ASP A 17 -3.11 15.32 -8.48
CA ASP A 17 -3.13 14.41 -9.63
C ASP A 17 -3.61 15.14 -10.90
N ARG A 18 -4.65 15.98 -10.77
CA ARG A 18 -5.14 16.87 -11.83
C ARG A 18 -4.21 18.05 -12.16
N GLY A 19 -3.11 18.22 -11.42
CA GLY A 19 -2.15 19.30 -11.65
C GLY A 19 -2.67 20.69 -11.28
N LEU A 20 -3.77 20.77 -10.51
CA LEU A 20 -4.39 22.04 -10.13
C LEU A 20 -3.70 22.63 -8.88
N VAL A 21 -3.53 23.95 -8.88
CA VAL A 21 -3.16 24.70 -7.66
C VAL A 21 -4.43 25.02 -6.85
N GLN A 22 -4.28 25.21 -5.53
CA GLN A 22 -5.42 25.51 -4.65
C GLN A 22 -6.24 26.72 -5.13
N ALA A 23 -5.59 27.79 -5.59
CA ALA A 23 -6.29 28.98 -6.08
C ALA A 23 -7.14 28.70 -7.33
N ALA A 24 -6.71 27.80 -8.21
CA ALA A 24 -7.45 27.42 -9.41
C ALA A 24 -8.69 26.62 -9.04
N LEU A 25 -8.53 25.57 -8.22
CA LEU A 25 -9.66 24.76 -7.74
C LEU A 25 -10.67 25.61 -6.95
N ALA A 26 -10.19 26.49 -6.06
CA ALA A 26 -11.05 27.36 -5.28
C ALA A 26 -11.90 28.27 -6.18
N LYS A 27 -11.28 28.87 -7.21
CA LYS A 27 -11.97 29.72 -8.18
C LYS A 27 -13.04 28.95 -8.96
N GLU A 28 -12.69 27.77 -9.48
CA GLU A 28 -13.61 26.95 -10.28
C GLU A 28 -14.74 26.36 -9.44
N ALA A 29 -14.47 26.03 -8.18
CA ALA A 29 -15.47 25.51 -7.24
C ALA A 29 -16.24 26.61 -6.49
N GLY A 30 -16.02 27.91 -6.79
CA GLY A 30 -16.71 29.01 -6.09
C GLY A 30 -16.41 29.10 -4.59
N LEU A 31 -15.26 28.58 -4.16
CA LEU A 31 -14.79 28.61 -2.77
C LEU A 31 -13.69 29.67 -2.58
N SER A 32 -13.48 30.10 -1.34
CA SER A 32 -12.28 30.88 -1.03
C SER A 32 -11.05 29.96 -0.94
N GLN A 33 -9.88 30.45 -1.35
CA GLN A 33 -8.64 29.67 -1.23
C GLN A 33 -8.35 29.29 0.24
N ALA A 34 -8.70 30.16 1.19
CA ALA A 34 -8.58 29.89 2.62
C ALA A 34 -9.51 28.74 3.08
N ALA A 35 -10.74 28.66 2.56
CA ALA A 35 -11.65 27.56 2.87
C ALA A 35 -11.10 26.23 2.32
N LEU A 36 -10.60 26.23 1.08
CA LEU A 36 -9.99 25.04 0.49
C LEU A 36 -8.74 24.58 1.27
N SER A 37 -7.88 25.53 1.68
CA SER A 37 -6.70 25.21 2.48
C SER A 37 -7.04 24.59 3.83
N LYS A 38 -8.11 25.05 4.50
CA LYS A 38 -8.58 24.47 5.76
C LYS A 38 -9.20 23.08 5.56
N ALA A 39 -9.86 22.87 4.43
CA ALA A 39 -10.39 21.55 4.07
C ALA A 39 -9.29 20.53 3.79
N GLU A 40 -8.27 20.90 3.00
CA GLU A 40 -7.11 20.03 2.72
C GLU A 40 -6.32 19.69 4.00
N ALA A 41 -6.31 20.58 4.98
CA ALA A 41 -5.66 20.36 6.27
C ALA A 41 -6.52 19.62 7.31
N ASP A 42 -7.68 19.07 6.91
CA ASP A 42 -8.66 18.41 7.80
C ASP A 42 -9.20 19.32 8.94
N GLN A 43 -9.03 20.64 8.84
CA GLN A 43 -9.49 21.58 9.88
C GLN A 43 -10.97 21.92 9.73
N VAL A 44 -11.43 22.10 8.50
CA VAL A 44 -12.83 22.43 8.18
C VAL A 44 -13.25 21.58 6.99
N PRO A 45 -13.97 20.47 7.19
CA PRO A 45 -14.35 19.63 6.08
C PRO A 45 -15.41 20.29 5.20
N LEU A 46 -15.42 19.90 3.93
CA LEU A 46 -16.50 20.22 3.00
C LEU A 46 -17.59 19.14 3.13
N THR A 47 -18.83 19.58 3.26
CA THR A 47 -20.01 18.70 3.30
C THR A 47 -21.05 19.19 2.29
N GLY A 48 -22.05 18.34 2.00
CA GLY A 48 -23.21 18.70 1.19
C GLY A 48 -22.86 19.28 -0.18
N GLU A 49 -23.48 20.40 -0.54
CA GLU A 49 -23.33 21.03 -1.86
C GLU A 49 -21.90 21.44 -2.19
N ARG A 50 -21.12 21.90 -1.20
CA ARG A 50 -19.73 22.31 -1.41
C ARG A 50 -18.86 21.13 -1.81
N LEU A 51 -19.09 19.97 -1.20
CA LEU A 51 -18.40 18.74 -1.56
C LEU A 51 -18.75 18.30 -2.99
N LEU A 52 -20.05 18.32 -3.34
CA LEU A 52 -20.53 17.96 -4.67
C LEU A 52 -20.01 18.91 -5.77
N GLN A 53 -19.90 20.20 -5.47
CA GLN A 53 -19.35 21.18 -6.40
C GLN A 53 -17.87 20.93 -6.67
N VAL A 54 -17.09 20.70 -5.62
CA VAL A 54 -15.66 20.35 -5.75
C VAL A 54 -15.48 19.03 -6.49
N ALA A 55 -16.28 18.01 -6.17
CA ALA A 55 -16.26 16.71 -6.86
C ALA A 55 -16.52 16.86 -8.37
N ARG A 56 -17.44 17.75 -8.75
CA ARG A 56 -17.76 18.05 -10.15
C ARG A 56 -16.59 18.71 -10.87
N VAL A 57 -15.96 19.71 -10.27
CA VAL A 57 -14.79 20.40 -10.85
C VAL A 57 -13.61 19.43 -10.98
N LEU A 58 -13.41 18.57 -9.99
CA LEU A 58 -12.37 17.54 -10.01
C LEU A 58 -12.77 16.30 -10.82
N GLU A 59 -13.95 16.28 -11.45
CA GLU A 59 -14.52 15.16 -12.21
C GLU A 59 -14.30 13.80 -11.53
N CYS A 60 -14.70 13.71 -10.26
CA CYS A 60 -14.53 12.52 -9.45
C CYS A 60 -15.78 12.25 -8.61
N ALA A 61 -15.91 11.02 -8.11
CA ALA A 61 -16.99 10.65 -7.21
C ALA A 61 -16.79 11.35 -5.84
N PRO A 62 -17.82 11.95 -5.23
CA PRO A 62 -17.67 12.61 -3.94
C PRO A 62 -17.24 11.64 -2.83
N GLU A 63 -17.54 10.34 -2.97
CA GLU A 63 -17.09 9.27 -2.07
C GLU A 63 -15.57 9.13 -2.07
N LEU A 64 -14.91 9.39 -3.21
CA LEU A 64 -13.45 9.40 -3.28
C LEU A 64 -12.87 10.55 -2.46
N LEU A 65 -13.53 11.72 -2.47
CA LEU A 65 -13.10 12.86 -1.67
C LEU A 65 -13.36 12.67 -0.18
N ALA A 66 -14.30 11.81 0.20
CA ALA A 66 -14.55 11.41 1.58
C ALA A 66 -13.68 10.23 2.05
N HIS A 67 -12.96 9.59 1.13
CA HIS A 67 -12.16 8.42 1.45
C HIS A 67 -10.98 8.79 2.34
N ARG A 68 -11.02 8.38 3.60
CA ARG A 68 -9.85 8.45 4.47
C ARG A 68 -8.90 7.33 4.10
N ALA A 69 -7.97 7.62 3.19
CA ALA A 69 -6.85 6.73 2.94
C ALA A 69 -6.17 6.43 4.28
N GLY A 70 -6.07 5.16 4.64
CA GLY A 70 -5.34 4.75 5.83
C GLY A 70 -3.93 5.35 5.77
N SER A 71 -3.46 5.93 6.88
CA SER A 71 -2.24 6.76 6.95
C SER A 71 -0.92 6.04 6.65
N SER A 72 -0.94 4.90 5.97
CA SER A 72 0.24 4.29 5.40
C SER A 72 0.64 5.11 4.18
N LEU A 73 1.37 6.19 4.44
CA LEU A 73 2.29 6.82 3.48
C LEU A 73 2.82 5.71 2.58
N ALA A 74 2.53 5.79 1.27
CA ALA A 74 3.22 4.94 0.32
C ALA A 74 4.71 5.02 0.68
N PRO A 75 5.37 3.88 0.99
CA PRO A 75 6.75 3.90 1.44
C PRO A 75 7.49 4.76 0.43
N THR A 76 8.18 5.79 0.92
CA THR A 76 8.90 6.76 0.08
C THR A 76 9.67 5.97 -0.96
N ALA A 77 9.12 5.90 -2.18
CA ALA A 77 9.70 5.06 -3.22
C ALA A 77 11.15 5.52 -3.35
N CYS A 78 12.12 4.61 -3.34
CA CYS A 78 13.53 4.98 -3.43
C CYS A 78 13.73 5.83 -4.69
N VAL A 79 13.77 7.16 -4.54
CA VAL A 79 13.90 8.07 -5.67
C VAL A 79 15.37 8.13 -6.01
N PHE A 80 15.76 7.47 -7.10
CA PHE A 80 17.12 7.52 -7.60
C PHE A 80 17.60 8.97 -7.79
N HIS A 81 18.85 9.24 -7.40
CA HIS A 81 19.45 10.59 -7.39
C HIS A 81 19.25 11.35 -8.71
N ARG A 82 19.49 10.68 -9.86
CA ARG A 82 19.32 11.29 -11.18
C ARG A 82 17.88 11.73 -11.48
N LYS A 83 16.88 10.93 -11.04
CA LYS A 83 15.47 11.31 -11.20
C LYS A 83 15.12 12.47 -10.26
N ARG A 84 15.67 12.50 -9.05
CA ARG A 84 15.44 13.58 -8.08
C ARG A 84 15.98 14.94 -8.58
N ALA A 85 17.13 14.95 -9.27
CA ALA A 85 17.76 16.17 -9.78
C ALA A 85 16.92 16.91 -10.85
N ASN A 86 16.18 16.16 -11.68
CA ASN A 86 15.42 16.74 -12.80
C ASN A 86 13.91 16.88 -12.53
N THR A 87 13.43 16.46 -11.36
CA THR A 87 12.00 16.47 -11.02
C THR A 87 11.68 17.70 -10.17
N THR A 88 10.74 18.54 -10.62
CA THR A 88 10.29 19.69 -9.83
C THR A 88 9.47 19.25 -8.62
N VAL A 89 9.37 20.11 -7.61
CA VAL A 89 8.52 19.84 -6.43
C VAL A 89 7.07 19.55 -6.82
N GLY A 90 6.53 20.26 -7.81
CA GLY A 90 5.18 20.05 -8.33
C GLY A 90 5.02 18.68 -8.98
N GLN A 91 5.96 18.29 -9.85
CA GLN A 91 5.95 16.97 -10.50
C GLN A 91 6.09 15.84 -9.47
N ALA A 92 6.93 16.01 -8.45
CA ALA A 92 7.07 15.04 -7.37
C ALA A 92 5.78 14.91 -6.55
N LYS A 93 5.09 16.02 -6.26
CA LYS A 93 3.79 16.03 -5.59
C LYS A 93 2.71 15.34 -6.42
N GLN A 94 2.61 15.64 -7.70
CA GLN A 94 1.68 14.98 -8.63
C GLN A 94 1.95 13.48 -8.74
N ALA A 95 3.21 13.06 -8.86
CA ALA A 95 3.57 11.65 -8.91
C ALA A 95 3.18 10.89 -7.62
N ARG A 96 3.37 11.52 -6.45
CA ARG A 96 2.91 10.96 -5.16
C ARG A 96 1.40 10.87 -5.10
N ALA A 97 0.69 11.92 -5.50
CA ALA A 97 -0.76 11.95 -5.55
C ALA A 97 -1.31 10.80 -6.42
N ARG A 98 -0.75 10.61 -7.61
CA ARG A 98 -1.12 9.51 -8.51
C ARG A 98 -0.90 8.14 -7.89
N LEU A 99 0.22 7.96 -7.16
CA LEU A 99 0.50 6.71 -6.45
C LEU A 99 -0.51 6.46 -5.32
N THR A 100 -0.87 7.51 -4.57
CA THR A 100 -1.89 7.43 -3.51
C THR A 100 -3.24 7.00 -4.10
N LEU A 101 -3.68 7.63 -5.19
CA LEU A 101 -4.96 7.27 -5.83
C LEU A 101 -4.92 5.86 -6.43
N ALA A 102 -3.84 5.47 -7.10
CA ALA A 102 -3.68 4.12 -7.62
C ALA A 102 -3.77 3.07 -6.51
N ARG A 103 -3.23 3.37 -5.33
CA ARG A 103 -3.35 2.50 -4.15
C ARG A 103 -4.79 2.41 -3.66
N VAL A 104 -5.50 3.52 -3.50
CA VAL A 104 -6.92 3.53 -3.10
C VAL A 104 -7.76 2.70 -4.06
N HIS A 105 -7.54 2.85 -5.37
CA HIS A 105 -8.24 2.04 -6.38
C HIS A 105 -7.88 0.55 -6.28
N ALA A 106 -6.60 0.22 -6.07
CA ALA A 106 -6.17 -1.17 -5.91
C ALA A 106 -6.77 -1.80 -4.65
N GLU A 107 -6.77 -1.10 -3.52
CA GLU A 107 -7.40 -1.55 -2.26
C GLU A 107 -8.90 -1.78 -2.46
N ALA A 108 -9.62 -0.84 -3.07
CA ALA A 108 -11.04 -1.00 -3.37
C ALA A 108 -11.33 -2.21 -4.28
N LEU A 109 -10.46 -2.50 -5.26
CA LEU A 109 -10.60 -3.70 -6.10
C LEU A 109 -10.28 -4.99 -5.34
N LEU A 110 -9.28 -4.96 -4.46
CA LEU A 110 -8.92 -6.10 -3.62
C LEU A 110 -10.02 -6.42 -2.61
N ASP A 111 -10.73 -5.43 -2.09
CA ASP A 111 -11.87 -5.63 -1.18
C ASP A 111 -13.05 -6.35 -1.87
N LEU A 112 -13.18 -6.24 -3.19
CA LEU A 112 -14.21 -6.95 -3.97
C LEU A 112 -13.90 -8.44 -4.16
N VAL A 113 -12.65 -8.86 -3.92
CA VAL A 113 -12.20 -10.24 -4.11
C VAL A 113 -11.82 -10.81 -2.76
N ALA A 114 -12.26 -12.03 -2.44
CA ALA A 114 -11.75 -12.75 -1.29
C ALA A 114 -10.27 -13.11 -1.51
N THR A 115 -9.38 -12.18 -1.19
CA THR A 115 -7.94 -12.37 -1.26
C THR A 115 -7.46 -13.02 0.04
N ALA A 116 -6.74 -14.13 -0.08
CA ALA A 116 -6.07 -14.70 1.07
C ALA A 116 -5.00 -13.71 1.56
N PRO A 117 -4.88 -13.48 2.88
CA PRO A 117 -3.82 -12.63 3.41
C PRO A 117 -2.47 -13.18 2.98
N SER A 118 -1.56 -12.29 2.61
CA SER A 118 -0.20 -12.70 2.26
C SER A 118 0.47 -13.36 3.46
N THR A 119 0.94 -14.59 3.28
CA THR A 119 1.74 -15.33 4.28
C THR A 119 3.22 -14.97 4.20
N LEU A 120 3.61 -14.05 3.31
CA LEU A 120 5.00 -13.65 3.15
C LEU A 120 5.47 -12.90 4.41
N PRO A 121 6.52 -13.38 5.09
CA PRO A 121 7.08 -12.68 6.23
C PRO A 121 7.64 -11.33 5.79
N ARG A 122 7.25 -10.27 6.49
CA ARG A 122 7.83 -8.94 6.35
C ARG A 122 8.81 -8.70 7.49
N GLU A 123 9.97 -9.34 7.41
CA GLU A 123 11.06 -9.09 8.35
C GLU A 123 11.81 -7.83 7.93
N ALA A 124 11.67 -6.76 8.71
CA ALA A 124 12.50 -5.57 8.57
C ALA A 124 13.75 -5.74 9.46
N PRO A 125 14.94 -5.33 8.99
CA PRO A 125 16.12 -5.32 9.85
C PRO A 125 15.89 -4.36 11.03
N THR A 126 15.98 -4.87 12.24
CA THR A 126 15.91 -4.06 13.46
C THR A 126 17.17 -3.19 13.57
N PRO A 127 17.07 -1.88 13.84
CA PRO A 127 18.25 -0.98 13.88
C PRO A 127 19.30 -1.36 14.94
N ASP A 128 18.87 -2.01 16.03
CA ASP A 128 19.70 -2.32 17.20
C ASP A 128 20.29 -3.74 17.19
N GLU A 129 19.99 -4.52 16.16
CA GLU A 129 20.31 -5.95 16.12
C GLU A 129 21.29 -6.22 14.97
N TYR A 130 22.44 -6.83 15.29
CA TYR A 130 23.43 -7.26 14.30
C TYR A 130 22.94 -8.51 13.57
N VAL A 131 21.78 -8.42 12.91
CA VAL A 131 21.28 -9.50 12.06
C VAL A 131 21.83 -9.27 10.66
N THR A 132 22.62 -10.22 10.20
CA THR A 132 23.18 -10.19 8.86
C THR A 132 22.08 -10.46 7.82
N PRO A 133 22.18 -9.88 6.60
CA PRO A 133 21.25 -10.18 5.53
C PRO A 133 21.09 -11.69 5.24
N GLU A 134 22.16 -12.46 5.42
CA GLU A 134 22.20 -13.91 5.27
C GLU A 134 21.32 -14.64 6.30
N GLU A 135 21.29 -14.16 7.55
CA GLU A 135 20.45 -14.70 8.62
C GLU A 135 18.97 -14.42 8.36
N ILE A 136 18.62 -13.18 7.94
CA ILE A 136 17.26 -12.82 7.53
C ILE A 136 16.81 -13.69 6.36
N ALA A 137 17.65 -13.83 5.33
CA ALA A 137 17.35 -14.67 4.17
C ALA A 137 17.11 -16.13 4.59
N THR A 138 17.90 -16.65 5.54
CA THR A 138 17.74 -18.02 6.05
C THR A 138 16.43 -18.17 6.85
N SER A 139 16.06 -17.18 7.66
CA SER A 139 14.78 -17.13 8.38
C SER A 139 13.59 -17.15 7.41
N VAL A 140 13.58 -16.22 6.45
CA VAL A 140 12.53 -16.11 5.44
C VAL A 140 12.38 -17.40 4.64
N ARG A 141 13.49 -18.03 4.22
CA ARG A 141 13.44 -19.32 3.50
C ARG A 141 12.82 -20.42 4.35
N ARG A 142 13.15 -20.49 5.64
CA ARG A 142 12.56 -21.47 6.57
C ARG A 142 11.06 -21.25 6.72
N THR A 143 10.63 -20.00 6.92
CA THR A 143 9.21 -19.64 7.04
C THR A 143 8.42 -19.98 5.78
N LEU A 144 9.03 -19.84 4.61
CA LEU A 144 8.43 -20.19 3.32
C LEU A 144 8.57 -21.69 2.95
N GLY A 145 9.20 -22.51 3.81
CA GLY A 145 9.44 -23.93 3.53
C GLY A 145 10.40 -24.18 2.35
N LEU A 146 11.25 -23.20 2.03
CA LEU A 146 12.25 -23.29 0.97
C LEU A 146 13.53 -23.95 1.50
N GLY A 147 14.04 -24.93 0.77
CA GLY A 147 15.32 -25.59 1.11
C GLY A 147 16.53 -24.64 0.98
N ALA A 148 17.72 -25.10 1.40
CA ALA A 148 18.96 -24.32 1.37
C ALA A 148 19.59 -24.16 -0.02
N GLY A 149 19.28 -25.06 -0.97
CA GLY A 149 19.83 -25.05 -2.34
C GLY A 149 19.20 -24.01 -3.27
N PRO A 150 19.67 -23.85 -4.52
CA PRO A 150 19.14 -22.85 -5.46
C PRO A 150 17.62 -22.95 -5.66
N ILE A 151 16.94 -21.79 -5.77
CA ILE A 151 15.49 -21.75 -5.99
C ILE A 151 15.23 -21.69 -7.49
N ASN A 152 14.81 -22.82 -8.06
CA ASN A 152 14.60 -22.94 -9.50
C ASN A 152 13.26 -22.35 -9.97
N ASP A 153 12.26 -22.31 -9.08
CA ASP A 153 10.94 -21.73 -9.37
C ASP A 153 10.35 -21.08 -8.10
N LEU A 154 10.50 -19.76 -8.01
CA LEU A 154 9.97 -18.96 -6.90
C LEU A 154 8.44 -18.86 -6.95
N VAL A 155 7.86 -18.75 -8.15
CA VAL A 155 6.42 -18.54 -8.31
C VAL A 155 5.66 -19.80 -7.96
N GLY A 156 6.12 -20.96 -8.44
CA GLY A 156 5.55 -22.26 -8.08
C GLY A 156 5.72 -22.60 -6.61
N GLY A 157 6.80 -22.15 -5.97
CA GLY A 157 7.01 -22.30 -4.52
C GLY A 157 6.01 -21.50 -3.69
N LEU A 158 5.73 -20.25 -4.08
CA LEU A 158 4.83 -19.35 -3.36
C LEU A 158 3.35 -19.62 -3.62
N ASN A 159 3.00 -20.11 -4.81
CA ASN A 159 1.61 -20.36 -5.20
C ASN A 159 1.12 -21.78 -4.82
N ARG A 160 1.97 -22.56 -4.15
CA ARG A 160 1.57 -23.85 -3.58
C ARG A 160 0.73 -23.56 -2.33
N PRO A 161 -0.46 -24.16 -2.14
CA PRO A 161 -1.24 -23.96 -0.92
C PRO A 161 -0.34 -24.33 0.26
N GLY A 162 -0.08 -23.35 1.13
CA GLY A 162 0.90 -23.47 2.20
C GLY A 162 0.60 -24.69 3.07
N LYS A 163 1.59 -25.56 3.27
CA LYS A 163 1.63 -26.41 4.45
C LYS A 163 1.86 -25.50 5.65
N SER A 164 0.79 -24.88 6.15
CA SER A 164 0.82 -24.22 7.45
C SER A 164 1.13 -25.27 8.51
N GLY A 165 2.34 -25.19 9.07
CA GLY A 165 2.74 -25.79 10.33
C GLY A 165 2.23 -27.20 10.61
N ASP A 166 2.97 -28.21 10.17
CA ASP A 166 3.13 -29.39 10.99
C ASP A 166 4.61 -29.75 11.00
N SER A 167 5.27 -29.36 12.08
CA SER A 167 6.66 -29.67 12.35
C SER A 167 6.73 -31.15 12.70
N ALA A 168 6.66 -32.03 11.69
CA ALA A 168 7.16 -33.37 11.82
C ALA A 168 8.69 -33.28 11.81
N VAL A 169 9.24 -33.08 13.01
CA VAL A 169 10.64 -33.40 13.30
C VAL A 169 10.85 -34.85 12.88
N CYS A 170 11.48 -35.03 11.71
CA CYS A 170 11.89 -36.32 11.23
C CYS A 170 13.15 -36.70 12.04
N ASP A 171 12.93 -37.44 13.12
CA ASP A 171 13.99 -38.02 13.95
C ASP A 171 14.73 -39.10 13.12
N PRO A 172 16.03 -38.93 12.81
CA PRO A 172 16.76 -39.85 11.94
C PRO A 172 17.04 -41.23 12.57
N GLY A 173 16.50 -41.52 13.77
CA GLY A 173 16.78 -42.76 14.52
C GLY A 173 15.74 -43.89 14.46
N ARG A 174 14.56 -43.74 13.83
CA ARG A 174 13.43 -44.69 14.02
C ARG A 174 13.00 -45.56 12.83
N CYS A 175 13.75 -45.55 11.72
CA CYS A 175 13.49 -46.42 10.56
C CYS A 175 14.38 -47.67 10.54
N GLN A 176 14.38 -48.46 11.61
CA GLN A 176 14.83 -49.85 11.55
C GLN A 176 13.72 -50.74 12.13
N GLY A 177 12.98 -51.39 11.25
CA GLY A 177 11.87 -52.26 11.65
C GLY A 177 11.25 -53.04 10.50
N ARG A 178 11.83 -54.21 10.22
CA ARG A 178 11.25 -55.41 9.59
C ARG A 178 10.88 -55.33 8.10
N LEU A 179 11.86 -55.68 7.28
CA LEU A 179 11.64 -56.67 6.22
C LEU A 179 11.53 -58.04 6.89
N LEU A 180 10.33 -58.61 6.92
CA LEU A 180 10.17 -60.06 7.00
C LEU A 180 9.60 -60.52 5.66
N SER A 181 10.43 -61.30 4.98
CA SER A 181 10.17 -62.05 3.77
C SER A 181 9.43 -63.35 4.06
N VAL A 182 8.65 -63.77 3.06
CA VAL A 182 7.92 -65.04 2.88
C VAL A 182 6.60 -65.17 3.65
#